data_AF-A0A559J0J4-F1
#
_entry.id   AF-A0A559J0J4-F1
#
_cell.length_a   1.000
_cell.length_b   1.000
_cell.length_c   1.000
_cell.angle_alpha   90.00
_cell.angle_beta   90.00
_cell.angle_gamma   90.00
#
_symmetry.space_group_name_H-M   'P 1'
#
loop_
_entity.id
_entity.type
_entity.pdbx_description
1 polymer ?
#
loop_
_entity_poly.entity_id
_entity_poly.type
_entity_poly.pdbx_seq_one_letter_code
_entity_poly.pdbx_strand_id
1 'polypeptide(L)'
;MFPYEAGFAFNKETPGKFEGKGRYTSKMLRMVYPLNIMNSQHLKMEVNGVNLKEWITDSEKRGQLTDIGNDLWLWEVEMEQLEQVNQVCGEAGVLVAWSPRIPKKAPKRLP
;
A
#
# COMPACT_ATOMS: atom_id res chain seq x y z
N MET A 1 12.13 -6.55 -6.14
CA MET A 1 11.64 -5.57 -5.15
C MET A 1 11.45 -4.26 -5.88
N PHE A 2 10.30 -3.60 -5.71
CA PHE A 2 10.02 -2.37 -6.47
C PHE A 2 11.00 -1.26 -6.09
N PRO A 3 11.41 -0.38 -7.02
CA PRO A 3 12.37 0.69 -6.76
C PRO A 3 11.87 1.76 -5.76
N TYR A 4 10.57 1.76 -5.44
CA TYR A 4 9.92 2.64 -4.46
C TYR A 4 9.53 1.92 -3.15
N GLU A 5 9.93 0.65 -2.99
CA GLU A 5 9.66 -0.12 -1.78
C GLU A 5 10.84 0.00 -0.79
N ALA A 6 10.56 0.50 0.41
CA ALA A 6 11.52 0.46 1.51
C ALA A 6 11.44 -0.92 2.20
N GLY A 7 12.23 -1.88 1.71
CA GLY A 7 12.15 -3.29 2.14
C GLY A 7 12.29 -3.56 3.65
N PHE A 8 12.90 -2.63 4.41
CA PHE A 8 13.09 -2.70 5.87
C PHE A 8 12.18 -1.76 6.68
N ALA A 9 11.30 -0.98 6.03
CA ALA A 9 10.38 -0.06 6.73
C ALA A 9 9.38 -0.80 7.64
N PHE A 10 9.11 -2.07 7.32
CA PHE A 10 8.23 -2.95 8.08
C PHE A 10 8.74 -3.29 9.50
N ASN A 11 10.04 -3.10 9.77
CA ASN A 11 10.64 -3.46 11.06
C ASN A 11 10.04 -2.68 12.24
N LYS A 12 9.51 -1.47 12.04
CA LYS A 12 8.90 -0.68 13.13
C LYS A 12 7.46 -1.10 13.46
N GLU A 13 6.84 -1.97 12.66
CA GLU A 13 5.45 -2.39 12.83
C GLU A 13 5.31 -3.89 13.12
N THR A 14 6.40 -4.68 13.09
CA THR A 14 6.39 -6.10 13.45
C THR A 14 6.60 -6.31 14.96
N PRO A 15 5.72 -7.08 15.63
CA PRO A 15 5.92 -7.49 17.02
C PRO A 15 7.07 -8.51 17.10
N GLY A 16 7.67 -8.66 18.28
CA GLY A 16 8.83 -9.50 18.51
C GLY A 16 10.12 -8.68 18.59
N LYS A 17 11.14 -9.02 17.77
CA LYS A 17 12.51 -8.46 17.86
C LYS A 17 12.60 -6.93 17.79
N PHE A 18 11.59 -6.25 17.25
CA PHE A 18 11.61 -4.81 17.02
C PHE A 18 10.58 -4.01 17.84
N GLU A 19 9.82 -4.67 18.74
CA GLU A 19 8.79 -4.03 19.58
C GLU A 19 7.78 -3.14 18.82
N GLY A 20 7.54 -3.45 17.54
CA GLY A 20 6.63 -2.68 16.69
C GLY A 20 5.17 -2.82 17.10
N LYS A 21 4.35 -1.81 16.77
CA LYS A 21 2.94 -1.70 17.22
C LYS A 21 1.98 -2.75 16.64
N GLY A 22 2.42 -3.64 15.74
CA GLY A 22 1.60 -4.73 15.19
C GLY A 22 0.42 -4.28 14.32
N ARG A 23 0.41 -3.02 13.84
CA ARG A 23 -0.74 -2.40 13.17
C ARG A 23 -1.01 -2.95 11.76
N TYR A 24 -0.06 -3.70 11.19
CA TYR A 24 -0.20 -4.36 9.89
C TYR A 24 -1.31 -5.42 9.82
N THR A 25 -1.81 -5.89 10.96
CA THR A 25 -2.83 -6.94 11.03
C THR A 25 -4.24 -6.45 10.70
N SER A 26 -4.48 -5.13 10.75
CA SER A 26 -5.83 -4.58 10.61
C SER A 26 -5.92 -3.20 9.96
N LYS A 27 -4.81 -2.44 9.86
CA LYS A 27 -4.88 -1.02 9.45
C LYS A 27 -3.83 -0.57 8.44
N MET A 28 -2.98 -1.47 7.95
CA MET A 28 -1.92 -1.09 7.01
C MET A 28 -1.62 -2.24 6.04
N LEU A 29 -1.37 -1.88 4.78
CA LEU A 29 -0.76 -2.77 3.78
C LEU A 29 0.75 -2.52 3.74
N ARG A 30 1.52 -3.54 3.34
CA ARG A 30 2.95 -3.37 3.11
C ARG A 30 3.18 -2.42 1.94
N MET A 31 2.63 -2.82 0.80
CA MET A 31 2.60 -2.19 -0.51
C MET A 31 1.36 -2.74 -1.23
N VAL A 32 1.05 -2.21 -2.42
CA VAL A 32 0.14 -2.86 -3.37
C VAL A 32 0.95 -3.70 -4.36
N TYR A 33 0.59 -4.97 -4.45
CA TYR A 33 1.16 -5.96 -5.37
C TYR A 33 0.18 -6.25 -6.51
N PRO A 34 0.57 -7.01 -7.56
CA PRO A 34 -0.37 -7.44 -8.59
C PRO A 34 -1.55 -8.22 -8.02
N LEU A 35 -1.31 -9.00 -6.95
CA LEU A 35 -2.31 -9.78 -6.24
C LEU A 35 -2.17 -9.50 -4.75
N ASN A 36 -3.23 -9.00 -4.13
CA ASN A 36 -3.28 -8.71 -2.70
C ASN A 36 -4.42 -9.48 -2.05
N ILE A 37 -4.12 -10.19 -0.97
CA ILE A 37 -5.16 -10.80 -0.12
C ILE A 37 -5.44 -9.85 1.04
N MET A 38 -6.71 -9.49 1.21
CA MET A 38 -7.17 -8.53 2.20
C MET A 38 -8.37 -9.05 2.96
N ASN A 39 -8.63 -8.49 4.15
CA ASN A 39 -9.86 -8.76 4.91
C ASN A 39 -10.77 -7.52 4.93
N SER A 40 -11.97 -7.65 5.52
CA SER A 40 -12.90 -6.52 5.63
C SER A 40 -12.35 -5.30 6.38
N GLN A 41 -11.37 -5.47 7.29
CA GLN A 41 -10.77 -4.35 8.01
C GLN A 41 -9.86 -3.53 7.08
N HIS A 42 -9.09 -4.20 6.22
CA HIS A 42 -8.29 -3.51 5.19
C HIS A 42 -9.19 -2.73 4.22
N LEU A 43 -10.34 -3.30 3.84
CA LEU A 43 -11.30 -2.66 2.93
C LEU A 43 -11.95 -1.39 3.50
N LYS A 44 -11.93 -1.21 4.82
CA LYS A 44 -12.43 -0.01 5.52
C LYS A 44 -11.40 1.09 5.69
N MET A 45 -10.14 0.85 5.31
CA MET A 45 -9.11 1.90 5.36
C MET A 45 -9.51 3.07 4.47
N GLU A 46 -9.17 4.28 4.89
CA GLU A 46 -9.52 5.50 4.16
C GLU A 46 -8.46 5.84 3.12
N VAL A 47 -8.90 6.09 1.88
CA VAL A 47 -8.08 6.60 0.78
C VAL A 47 -8.81 7.81 0.21
N ASN A 48 -8.24 9.00 0.38
CA ASN A 48 -8.83 10.27 -0.11
C ASN A 48 -10.28 10.51 0.36
N GLY A 49 -10.60 10.20 1.62
CA GLY A 49 -11.93 10.46 2.20
C GLY A 49 -13.01 9.41 1.89
N VAL A 50 -12.68 8.36 1.13
CA VAL A 50 -13.56 7.20 0.89
C VAL A 50 -12.92 5.93 1.40
N ASN A 51 -13.70 4.87 1.65
CA ASN A 51 -13.10 3.60 2.04
C ASN A 51 -12.42 2.90 0.84
N LEU A 52 -11.42 2.07 1.12
CA LEU A 52 -10.60 1.42 0.10
C LEU A 52 -11.44 0.57 -0.86
N LYS A 53 -12.49 -0.10 -0.36
CA LYS A 53 -13.39 -0.89 -1.21
C LYS A 53 -14.06 -0.02 -2.27
N GLU A 54 -14.72 1.06 -1.84
CA GLU A 54 -15.36 2.03 -2.73
C GLU A 54 -14.35 2.59 -3.72
N TRP A 55 -13.17 2.99 -3.21
CA TRP A 55 -12.10 3.53 -4.04
C TRP A 55 -11.68 2.56 -5.15
N ILE A 56 -11.47 1.27 -4.86
CA ILE A 56 -11.12 0.27 -5.87
C ILE A 56 -12.26 0.10 -6.88
N THR A 57 -13.50 -0.06 -6.42
CA THR A 57 -14.64 -0.36 -7.30
C THR A 57 -15.09 0.80 -8.19
N ASP A 58 -14.70 2.03 -7.85
CA ASP A 58 -15.02 3.25 -8.60
C ASP A 58 -14.23 3.39 -9.92
N SER A 59 -13.15 2.62 -10.12
CA SER A 59 -12.42 2.63 -11.38
C SER A 59 -11.68 1.33 -11.67
N GLU A 60 -11.87 0.78 -12.87
CA GLU A 60 -11.14 -0.40 -13.34
C GLU A 60 -9.60 -0.21 -13.34
N LYS A 61 -9.13 1.05 -13.43
CA LYS A 61 -7.69 1.37 -13.34
C LYS A 61 -7.10 1.15 -11.94
N ARG A 62 -7.95 0.94 -10.93
CA ARG A 62 -7.52 0.67 -9.55
C ARG A 62 -7.55 -0.82 -9.23
N GLY A 63 -7.81 -1.66 -10.22
CA GLY A 63 -7.88 -3.10 -10.09
C GLY A 63 -9.29 -3.64 -9.87
N GLN A 64 -9.36 -4.96 -9.70
CA GLN A 64 -10.60 -5.70 -9.47
C GLN A 64 -10.59 -6.30 -8.05
N LEU A 65 -11.76 -6.27 -7.40
CA LEU A 65 -11.94 -6.85 -6.08
C LEU A 65 -12.89 -8.06 -6.16
N THR A 66 -12.41 -9.24 -5.78
CA THR A 66 -13.14 -10.50 -5.82
C THR A 66 -13.27 -11.07 -4.41
N ASP A 67 -14.50 -11.40 -3.99
CA ASP A 67 -14.75 -12.10 -2.73
C ASP A 67 -14.30 -13.56 -2.88
N ILE A 68 -13.41 -14.02 -2.00
CA ILE A 68 -12.91 -15.40 -1.98
C ILE A 68 -13.38 -16.16 -0.73
N GLY A 69 -14.30 -15.59 0.04
CA GLY A 69 -14.92 -16.18 1.23
C GLY A 69 -14.10 -16.01 2.51
N ASN A 70 -14.68 -16.40 3.66
CA ASN A 70 -14.03 -16.35 4.98
C ASN A 70 -13.48 -14.97 5.39
N ASP A 71 -14.19 -13.90 5.04
CA ASP A 71 -13.71 -12.51 5.24
C ASP A 71 -12.40 -12.20 4.50
N LEU A 72 -12.14 -12.88 3.38
CA LEU A 72 -10.99 -12.65 2.52
C LEU A 72 -11.42 -12.17 1.13
N TRP A 73 -10.64 -11.24 0.60
CA TRP A 73 -10.85 -10.62 -0.69
C TRP A 73 -9.53 -10.63 -1.46
N LEU A 74 -9.62 -10.95 -2.75
CA LEU A 74 -8.53 -10.82 -3.70
C LEU A 74 -8.65 -9.46 -4.40
N TRP A 75 -7.59 -8.66 -4.32
CA TRP A 75 -7.45 -7.42 -5.09
C TRP A 75 -6.36 -7.57 -6.13
N GLU A 76 -6.78 -7.59 -7.38
CA GLU A 76 -5.93 -7.76 -8.55
C GLU A 76 -5.67 -6.40 -9.21
N VAL A 77 -4.41 -6.03 -9.40
CA VAL A 77 -4.02 -4.74 -9.99
C VAL A 77 -3.08 -4.99 -11.16
N GLU A 78 -3.44 -4.47 -12.32
CA GLU A 78 -2.62 -4.55 -13.54
C GLU A 78 -1.25 -3.89 -13.33
N MET A 79 -0.22 -4.48 -13.93
CA MET A 79 1.18 -4.07 -13.73
C MET A 79 1.42 -2.60 -14.09
N GLU A 80 0.73 -2.11 -15.12
CA GLU A 80 0.79 -0.74 -15.63
C GLU A 80 0.18 0.27 -14.65
N GLN A 81 -0.74 -0.18 -13.79
CA GLN A 81 -1.42 0.67 -12.81
C GLN A 81 -0.74 0.66 -11.44
N LEU A 82 0.14 -0.32 -11.17
CA LEU A 82 0.75 -0.51 -9.85
C LEU A 82 1.47 0.72 -9.32
N GLU A 83 2.22 1.46 -10.14
CA GLU A 83 2.93 2.66 -9.68
C GLU A 83 1.95 3.75 -9.22
N GLN A 84 0.90 4.01 -10.00
CA GLN A 84 -0.12 4.99 -9.67
C GLN A 84 -0.91 4.57 -8.42
N VAL A 85 -1.32 3.30 -8.35
CA VAL A 85 -2.07 2.77 -7.20
C VAL A 85 -1.24 2.80 -5.92
N ASN A 86 0.04 2.41 -5.98
CA ASN A 86 0.95 2.51 -4.84
C ASN A 86 1.17 3.96 -4.42
N GLN A 87 1.27 4.89 -5.37
CA GLN A 87 1.42 6.31 -5.05
C GLN A 87 0.22 6.83 -4.26
N VAL A 88 -1.00 6.63 -4.76
CA VAL A 88 -2.22 7.13 -4.10
C VAL A 88 -2.40 6.50 -2.72
N CYS A 89 -2.24 5.18 -2.61
CA CYS A 89 -2.34 4.48 -1.33
C CYS A 89 -1.22 4.91 -0.36
N GLY A 90 -0.03 5.14 -0.89
CA GLY A 90 1.12 5.60 -0.12
C GLY A 90 0.95 7.01 0.44
N GLU A 91 0.45 7.94 -0.39
CA GLU A 91 0.12 9.31 0.00
C GLU A 91 -1.04 9.37 1.01
N ALA A 92 -2.00 8.43 0.91
CA ALA A 92 -3.07 8.25 1.89
C ALA A 92 -2.58 7.64 3.24
N GLY A 93 -1.32 7.19 3.32
CA GLY A 93 -0.75 6.64 4.55
C GLY A 93 -1.19 5.21 4.88
N VAL A 94 -1.87 4.53 3.94
CA VAL A 94 -2.30 3.12 4.14
C VAL A 94 -1.18 2.11 3.87
N LEU A 95 -0.07 2.55 3.25
CA LEU A 95 1.10 1.73 2.97
C LEU A 95 2.24 2.03 3.94
N VAL A 96 2.76 1.01 4.63
CA VAL A 96 3.88 1.17 5.58
C VAL A 96 5.25 1.18 4.91
N ALA A 97 5.42 0.51 3.77
CA ALA A 97 6.70 0.43 3.07
C ALA A 97 6.79 1.38 1.86
N TRP A 98 5.79 2.27 1.71
CA TRP A 98 5.84 3.33 0.72
C TRP A 98 6.91 4.36 1.09
N SER A 99 7.83 4.58 0.16
CA SER A 99 8.75 5.71 0.21
C SER A 99 8.54 6.54 -1.04
N PRO A 100 8.05 7.79 -0.95
CA PRO A 100 8.01 8.65 -2.11
C PRO A 100 9.43 8.75 -2.65
N ARG A 101 9.60 8.58 -3.97
CA ARG A 101 10.88 8.86 -4.62
C ARG A 101 11.14 10.35 -4.44
N ILE A 102 11.93 10.72 -3.43
CA ILE A 102 12.47 12.07 -3.35
C ILE A 102 13.42 12.18 -4.54
N PRO A 103 13.16 13.06 -5.54
CA PRO A 103 14.12 13.27 -6.60
C PRO A 103 15.44 13.68 -5.93
N LYS A 104 16.53 12.94 -6.19
CA LYS A 104 17.84 13.33 -5.68
C LYS A 104 18.07 14.77 -6.15
N LYS A 105 18.11 15.73 -5.20
CA LYS A 105 18.47 17.12 -5.52
C LYS A 105 19.77 17.06 -6.32
N ALA A 106 19.79 17.70 -7.49
CA ALA A 106 20.99 17.78 -8.32
C ALA A 106 22.16 18.24 -7.43
N PRO A 107 23.34 17.61 -7.53
CA PRO A 107 24.48 18.00 -6.72
C PRO A 107 24.76 19.48 -6.98
N LYS A 108 24.67 20.31 -5.93
CA LYS A 108 25.10 21.70 -6.01
C LYS A 108 26.58 21.67 -6.36
N ARG A 109 26.93 22.17 -7.55
CA ARG A 109 28.33 22.43 -7.89
C ARG A 109 28.84 23.45 -6.86
N LEU A 110 29.88 23.08 -6.13
CA LEU A 110 30.56 23.99 -5.22
C LEU A 110 31.20 25.13 -6.05
N PRO A 111 31.25 26.37 -5.52
CA PRO A 111 31.87 27.51 -6.19
C PRO A 111 33.35 27.29 -6.48
#